data_AF-A0A0B6XT09-F1
#
_entry.id   AF-A0A0B6XT09-F1
#
_cell.length_a   1.000
_cell.length_b   1.000
_cell.length_c   1.000
_cell.angle_alpha   90.00
_cell.angle_beta   90.00
_cell.angle_gamma   90.00
#
_symmetry.space_group_name_H-M   'P 1'
#
loop_
_entity.id
_entity.type
_entity.pdbx_description
1 polymer ?
#
loop_
_entity_poly.entity_id
_entity_poly.type
_entity_poly.pdbx_seq_one_letter_code
_entity_poly.pdbx_strand_id
1 'polypeptide(L)'
;STDDLLLFLEGEQGMQSITRDKCLEIIDRFEPSSEGRLKGHMGIDGFTAYLLSDECELFDPEHLNVCQDMTHPLSHYFIASSHNTYLLEDQLKG
;
A
#
# COMPACT_ATOMS: atom_id res chain seq x y z
N SER A 1 20.84 7.08 -1.35
CA SER A 1 21.00 8.14 -0.34
C SER A 1 19.64 8.71 0.03
N THR A 2 19.53 9.60 1.03
CA THR A 2 18.25 10.26 1.35
C THR A 2 17.68 11.02 0.15
N ASP A 3 18.55 11.67 -0.64
CA ASP A 3 18.16 12.42 -1.84
C ASP A 3 17.65 11.49 -2.95
N ASP A 4 18.28 10.32 -3.13
CA ASP A 4 17.80 9.32 -4.10
C ASP A 4 16.43 8.76 -3.71
N LEU A 5 16.21 8.52 -2.40
CA LEU A 5 14.92 8.05 -1.90
C LEU A 5 13.83 9.12 -2.09
N LEU A 6 14.15 10.39 -1.84
CA LEU A 6 13.24 11.51 -2.09
C LEU A 6 12.79 11.54 -3.56
N LEU A 7 13.76 11.46 -4.48
CA LEU A 7 13.48 11.45 -5.92
C LEU A 7 12.62 10.25 -6.34
N PHE A 8 12.87 9.08 -5.78
CA PHE A 8 12.06 7.89 -6.02
C PHE A 8 10.61 8.07 -5.56
N LEU A 9 10.40 8.61 -4.36
CA LEU A 9 9.05 8.78 -3.80
C LEU A 9 8.24 9.84 -4.57
N GLU A 10 8.87 10.93 -5.00
CA GLU A 10 8.19 11.95 -5.83
C GLU A 10 7.96 11.46 -7.27
N GLY A 11 8.99 10.89 -7.90
CA GLY A 11 8.98 10.58 -9.33
C GLY A 11 8.27 9.28 -9.68
N GLU A 12 8.53 8.23 -8.91
CA GLU A 12 8.07 6.86 -9.25
C GLU A 12 6.84 6.46 -8.43
N GLN A 13 6.74 6.87 -7.15
CA GLN A 13 5.59 6.56 -6.30
C GLN A 13 4.48 7.62 -6.37
N GLY A 14 4.74 8.77 -7.00
CA GLY A 14 3.75 9.85 -7.15
C GLY A 14 3.34 10.49 -5.81
N MET A 15 4.14 10.32 -4.75
CA MET A 15 3.86 10.90 -3.44
C MET A 15 4.08 12.41 -3.50
N GLN A 16 3.02 13.18 -3.23
CA GLN A 16 3.11 14.64 -3.21
C GLN A 16 3.58 15.13 -1.84
N SER A 17 4.39 16.20 -1.83
CA SER A 17 4.84 16.90 -0.62
C SER A 17 5.66 16.03 0.35
N ILE A 18 6.41 15.05 -0.16
CA ILE A 18 7.33 14.26 0.65
C ILE A 18 8.50 15.14 1.15
N THR A 19 8.87 14.99 2.42
CA THR A 19 9.95 15.79 3.03
C THR A 19 11.19 14.94 3.24
N ARG A 20 12.36 15.60 3.30
CA ARG A 20 13.62 14.93 3.65
C ARG A 20 13.52 14.20 4.99
N ASP A 21 12.84 14.80 5.97
CA ASP A 21 12.61 14.18 7.28
C ASP A 21 11.82 12.88 7.16
N LYS A 22 10.82 12.83 6.28
CA LYS A 22 10.07 11.60 6.03
C LYS A 22 10.93 10.51 5.40
N CYS A 23 11.81 10.86 4.47
CA CYS A 23 12.79 9.91 3.92
C CYS A 23 13.72 9.38 5.01
N LEU A 24 14.17 10.22 5.96
CA LEU A 24 15.00 9.80 7.07
C LEU A 24 14.26 8.86 8.03
N GLU A 25 12.98 9.11 8.32
CA GLU A 25 12.14 8.18 9.10
C GLU A 25 12.03 6.81 8.43
N ILE A 26 11.80 6.78 7.11
CA ILE A 26 11.72 5.54 6.32
C ILE A 26 13.07 4.80 6.41
N ILE A 27 14.19 5.51 6.24
CA ILE A 27 15.54 4.93 6.38
C ILE A 27 15.74 4.36 7.78
N ASP A 28 15.45 5.11 8.84
CA ASP A 28 15.68 4.67 10.22
C ASP A 28 14.84 3.43 10.58
N ARG A 29 13.64 3.31 10.00
CA ARG A 29 12.75 2.19 10.26
C ARG A 29 13.09 0.92 9.47
N PHE A 30 13.46 1.04 8.20
CA PHE A 30 13.61 -0.12 7.32
C PHE A 30 15.06 -0.53 7.02
N GLU A 31 16.03 0.37 7.16
CA GLU A 31 17.43 -0.01 6.93
C GLU A 31 17.94 -0.92 8.07
N PRO A 32 18.31 -2.18 7.79
CA PRO A 32 18.71 -3.11 8.84
C PRO A 32 20.06 -2.74 9.49
N SER A 33 20.96 -2.10 8.74
CA SER A 33 22.29 -1.78 9.25
C SER A 33 22.30 -0.46 10.04
N SER A 34 22.89 -0.46 11.23
CA SER A 34 23.06 0.78 12.00
C SER A 34 23.96 1.79 11.29
N GLU A 35 24.92 1.31 10.49
CA GLU A 35 25.79 2.17 9.68
C GLU A 35 25.01 2.86 8.55
N GLY A 36 24.14 2.13 7.84
CA GLY A 36 23.27 2.69 6.80
C GLY A 36 22.34 3.76 7.37
N ARG A 37 21.70 3.47 8.51
CA ARG A 37 20.85 4.44 9.23
C ARG A 37 21.61 5.71 9.62
N LEU A 38 22.79 5.58 10.23
CA LEU A 38 23.64 6.73 10.59
C LEU A 38 24.07 7.56 9.38
N LYS A 39 24.26 6.92 8.23
CA LYS A 39 24.62 7.60 6.97
C LYS A 39 23.43 8.15 6.20
N GLY A 40 22.19 7.92 6.65
CA GLY A 40 20.99 8.29 5.88
C GLY A 40 20.90 7.53 4.56
N HIS A 41 21.39 6.29 4.53
CA HIS A 41 21.43 5.43 3.35
C HIS A 41 20.56 4.20 3.56
N MET A 42 19.81 3.85 2.51
CA MET A 42 19.05 2.61 2.44
C MET A 42 19.70 1.69 1.42
N GLY A 43 20.06 0.48 1.85
CA GLY A 43 20.53 -0.61 1.00
C GLY A 43 19.36 -1.37 0.37
N ILE A 44 19.68 -2.36 -0.46
CA ILE A 44 18.67 -3.14 -1.19
C ILE A 44 17.72 -3.89 -0.26
N ASP A 45 18.22 -4.42 0.86
CA ASP A 45 17.40 -5.15 1.83
C ASP A 45 16.39 -4.22 2.51
N GLY A 46 16.83 -3.03 2.94
CA GLY A 46 15.96 -2.03 3.55
C GLY A 46 14.92 -1.48 2.55
N PHE A 47 15.33 -1.27 1.30
CA PHE A 47 14.43 -0.81 0.24
C PHE A 47 13.38 -1.88 -0.11
N THR A 48 13.78 -3.14 -0.17
CA THR A 48 12.84 -4.26 -0.39
C THR A 48 11.86 -4.38 0.77
N ALA A 49 12.34 -4.26 2.01
CA ALA A 49 11.49 -4.28 3.19
C ALA A 49 10.48 -3.12 3.21
N TYR A 50 10.90 -1.93 2.77
CA TYR A 50 10.00 -0.77 2.62
C TYR A 50 8.89 -1.04 1.59
N LEU A 51 9.25 -1.49 0.38
CA LEU A 51 8.27 -1.74 -0.69
C LEU A 51 7.26 -2.86 -0.36
N LEU A 52 7.65 -3.80 0.50
CA LEU A 52 6.76 -4.88 0.98
C LEU A 52 5.99 -4.51 2.25
N SER A 53 6.18 -3.30 2.78
CA SER A 53 5.48 -2.84 3.97
C SER A 53 4.10 -2.31 3.65
N ASP A 54 3.25 -2.26 4.67
CA ASP A 54 1.89 -1.74 4.61
C ASP A 54 1.84 -0.27 4.11
N GLU A 55 2.94 0.49 4.24
CA GLU A 55 3.01 1.86 3.71
C GLU A 55 3.13 1.95 2.19
N CYS A 56 3.50 0.85 1.55
CA CYS A 56 3.54 0.70 0.10
C CYS A 56 2.43 -0.22 -0.40
N GLU A 57 1.40 -0.47 0.40
CA GLU A 57 0.22 -1.20 -0.07
C GLU A 57 -0.40 -0.51 -1.27
N LEU A 58 -0.67 -1.32 -2.31
CA LEU A 58 -1.29 -0.83 -3.55
C LEU A 58 -2.74 -0.39 -3.31
N PHE A 59 -3.42 -1.02 -2.35
CA PHE A 59 -4.79 -0.69 -2.00
C PHE A 59 -4.80 0.43 -0.99
N ASP A 60 -5.60 1.45 -1.25
CA ASP A 60 -5.83 2.53 -0.31
C ASP A 60 -6.49 1.99 0.98
N PRO A 61 -5.83 2.11 2.14
CA PRO A 61 -6.36 1.63 3.42
C PRO A 61 -7.72 2.25 3.78
N GLU A 62 -8.03 3.46 3.32
CA GLU A 62 -9.34 4.08 3.54
C GLU A 62 -10.48 3.29 2.88
N HIS A 63 -10.18 2.62 1.76
CA HIS A 63 -11.13 1.77 1.02
C HIS A 63 -11.23 0.34 1.57
N LEU A 64 -10.45 -0.02 2.60
CA LEU A 64 -10.62 -1.29 3.31
C LEU A 64 -11.86 -1.29 4.22
N ASN A 65 -12.40 -0.11 4.53
CA ASN A 65 -13.63 0.07 5.27
C ASN A 65 -14.71 0.72 4.38
N VAL A 66 -15.94 0.80 4.89
CA VAL A 66 -17.01 1.52 4.21
C VAL A 66 -16.67 3.02 4.19
N CYS A 67 -16.24 3.52 3.03
CA CYS A 67 -15.87 4.92 2.80
C CYS A 67 -16.88 5.70 1.95
N GLN A 68 -17.89 5.02 1.40
CA GLN A 68 -18.91 5.60 0.54
C GLN A 68 -20.09 6.13 1.37
N ASP A 69 -20.81 7.13 0.87
CA ASP A 69 -22.11 7.49 1.42
C ASP A 69 -23.07 6.32 1.19
N MET A 70 -23.53 5.68 2.27
CA MET A 70 -24.44 4.53 2.25
C MET A 70 -25.90 4.91 2.50
N THR A 71 -26.25 6.19 2.38
CA THR A 71 -27.62 6.70 2.61
C THR A 71 -28.46 6.84 1.35
N HIS A 72 -27.89 6.64 0.15
CA HIS A 72 -28.64 6.68 -1.10
C HIS A 72 -29.54 5.42 -1.28
N PRO A 73 -30.51 5.45 -2.19
CA PRO A 73 -31.30 4.26 -2.53
C PRO A 73 -30.43 3.10 -3.05
N LEU A 74 -30.84 1.86 -2.77
CA LEU A 74 -30.10 0.65 -3.16
C LEU A 74 -29.73 0.58 -4.65
N SER A 75 -30.56 1.15 -5.53
CA SER A 75 -30.32 1.17 -6.98
C SER A 75 -29.13 2.02 -7.42
N HIS A 76 -28.50 2.77 -6.51
CA HIS A 76 -27.31 3.59 -6.80
C HIS A 76 -25.99 2.82 -6.61
N TYR A 77 -26.04 1.61 -6.06
CA TYR A 77 -24.84 0.84 -5.73
C TYR A 77 -24.77 -0.43 -6.58
N PHE A 78 -23.56 -0.84 -6.92
CA PHE A 78 -23.33 -2.22 -7.37
C PHE A 78 -23.47 -3.16 -6.18
N ILE A 79 -24.19 -4.27 -6.37
CA ILE A 79 -24.44 -5.26 -5.31
C ILE A 79 -23.71 -6.54 -5.67
N ALA A 80 -22.76 -6.94 -4.82
CA ALA A 80 -22.09 -8.23 -4.91
C ALA A 80 -23.16 -9.34 -4.81
N SER A 81 -23.41 -10.00 -5.94
CA SER A 81 -24.48 -10.98 -6.09
C SER A 81 -23.88 -12.28 -6.58
N SER A 82 -24.31 -13.40 -6.01
CA SER A 82 -23.87 -14.72 -6.43
C SER A 82 -25.08 -15.56 -6.84
N HIS A 83 -24.88 -16.41 -7.83
CA HIS A 83 -25.89 -17.30 -8.37
C HIS A 83 -25.65 -18.71 -7.84
N ASN A 84 -26.71 -19.36 -7.34
CA ASN A 84 -26.64 -20.72 -6.79
C ASN A 84 -25.53 -20.91 -5.74
N THR A 85 -25.50 -20.04 -4.72
CA THR A 85 -24.49 -20.03 -3.64
C THR A 85 -24.36 -21.35 -2.86
N TYR A 86 -25.35 -22.23 -2.95
CA TYR A 86 -25.35 -23.54 -2.32
C TYR A 86 -24.56 -24.60 -3.11
N LEU A 87 -24.26 -24.34 -4.39
CA LEU A 87 -23.47 -25.25 -5.21
C LEU A 87 -21.99 -25.01 -4.95
N LEU A 88 -21.34 -26.04 -4.43
CA LEU A 88 -19.89 -26.05 -4.21
C LEU A 88 -19.12 -26.47 -5.47
N GLU A 89 -19.80 -27.13 -6.41
CA GLU A 89 -19.22 -27.72 -7.62
C GLU A 89 -20.03 -27.35 -8.89
N ASP A 90 -19.96 -28.18 -9.93
CA ASP A 90 -20.55 -27.89 -11.23
C ASP A 90 -22.09 -27.82 -11.16
N GLN A 91 -22.67 -26.99 -12.03
CA GLN A 91 -24.12 -26.81 -12.10
C GLN A 91 -24.87 -28.06 -12.58
N LEU A 92 -24.18 -28.98 -13.25
CA LEU A 92 -24.77 -30.18 -13.87
C LEU A 92 -24.30 -31.48 -13.21
N LYS A 93 -23.20 -31.47 -12.46
CA LYS A 93 -22.66 -32.63 -11.75
C LYS A 93 -22.07 -32.18 -10.42
N GLY A 94 -22.61 -32.71 -9.32
CA GLY A 94 -22.05 -32.55 -7.98
C GLY A 94 -21.44 -33.84 -7.46
#